data_AF-A0A510PPE8-F1
#
_entry.id   AF-A0A510PPE8-F1
#
_cell.length_a   1.000
_cell.length_b   1.000
_cell.length_c   1.000
_cell.angle_alpha   90.00
_cell.angle_beta   90.00
_cell.angle_gamma   90.00
#
_symmetry.space_group_name_H-M   'P 1'
#
loop_
_entity.id
_entity.type
_entity.pdbx_description
1 polymer ?
#
loop_
_entity_poly.entity_id
_entity_poly.type
_entity_poly.pdbx_seq_one_letter_code
_entity_poly.pdbx_strand_id
1 'polypeptide(L)' 'MILVDSSVWIDYFNGYNTTETTELDLLLGVEPIAIGDIILTEVLQGFRSDKDYQIAYRLLTSLTI' A
#
# COMPACT_ATOMS: atom_id res chain seq x y z
N MET A 1 6.00 -11.69 -8.54
CA MET A 1 4.72 -11.01 -8.27
C MET A 1 4.33 -11.28 -6.83
N ILE A 2 4.40 -10.24 -6.00
CA ILE A 2 4.15 -10.32 -4.56
C ILE A 2 2.84 -9.58 -4.28
N LEU A 3 1.87 -10.25 -3.68
CA LEU A 3 0.62 -9.62 -3.23
C LEU A 3 0.81 -9.18 -1.77
N VAL A 4 0.57 -7.91 -1.49
CA VAL A 4 0.77 -7.31 -0.16
C VAL A 4 -0.59 -7.09 0.50
N ASP A 5 -0.75 -7.58 1.73
CA ASP A 5 -1.99 -7.48 2.52
C ASP A 5 -2.29 -6.05 2.99
N SER A 6 -3.55 -5.76 3.32
CA SER A 6 -3.97 -4.43 3.78
C SER A 6 -3.31 -4.03 5.10
N SER A 7 -3.06 -4.97 6.01
CA SER A 7 -2.38 -4.68 7.28
C SER A 7 -0.99 -4.09 7.08
N VAL A 8 -0.21 -4.62 6.13
CA VAL A 8 1.14 -4.13 5.82
C VAL A 8 1.08 -2.72 5.23
N TRP A 9 0.14 -2.45 4.32
CA TRP A 9 -0.05 -1.10 3.78
C TRP A 9 -0.49 -0.10 4.86
N ILE A 10 -1.40 -0.50 5.74
CA ILE A 10 -1.87 0.33 6.85
C ILE A 10 -0.71 0.66 7.78
N ASP A 11 0.12 -0.31 8.13
CA ASP A 11 1.29 -0.09 8.98
C ASP A 11 2.33 0.81 8.29
N TYR A 12 2.55 0.60 6.99
CA TYR A 12 3.46 1.39 6.17
C TYR A 12 3.03 2.87 6.12
N PHE A 13 1.76 3.14 5.81
CA PHE A 13 1.25 4.52 5.76
C PHE A 13 1.20 5.20 7.14
N ASN A 14 1.03 4.43 8.22
CA ASN A 14 1.08 4.97 9.59
C ASN A 14 2.51 5.12 10.12
N GLY A 15 3.53 4.71 9.36
CA GLY A 15 4.93 4.82 9.76
C GLY A 15 5.35 3.84 10.85
N TYR A 16 4.66 2.71 10.99
CA TYR A 16 5.08 1.64 11.88
C TYR A 16 6.24 0.84 11.25
N ASN A 17 7.32 0.70 12.01
CA ASN A 17 8.48 -0.08 11.61
C ASN A 17 8.27 -1.54 12.03
N THR A 18 7.76 -2.35 11.10
CA THR A 18 7.65 -3.80 11.23
C THR A 18 8.62 -4.48 10.27
N THR A 19 8.76 -5.80 10.38
CA THR A 19 9.59 -6.56 9.44
C THR A 19 8.99 -6.47 8.04
N GLU A 20 7.66 -6.52 7.94
CA GLU A 20 6.89 -6.48 6.72
C GLU A 20 6.96 -5.11 6.04
N THR A 21 6.88 -4.00 6.79
CA THR A 21 7.01 -2.66 6.21
C THR A 21 8.43 -2.38 5.75
N THR A 22 9.43 -2.91 6.46
CA THR A 22 10.84 -2.86 6.03
C THR A 22 11.05 -3.64 4.74
N GLU A 23 10.50 -4.85 4.64
CA GLU A 23 10.60 -5.66 3.42
C GLU A 23 9.88 -5.02 2.24
N LEU A 24 8.68 -4.45 2.48
CA LEU A 24 7.94 -3.70 1.46
C LEU A 24 8.80 -2.55 0.90
N ASP A 25 9.47 -1.79 1.76
CA ASP A 25 10.34 -0.67 1.37
C ASP A 25 11.49 -1.12 0.46
N LEU A 26 12.06 -2.31 0.71
CA LEU A 26 13.12 -2.90 -0.11
C LEU A 26 12.61 -3.40 -1.47
N LEU A 27 11.36 -3.86 -1.53
CA LEU A 27 10.77 -4.43 -2.74
C LEU A 27 10.17 -3.36 -3.68
N LEU A 28 9.71 -2.24 -3.14
CA LEU A 28 9.12 -1.15 -3.93
C LEU A 28 10.10 -0.63 -4.98
N GLY A 29 9.72 -0.73 -6.25
CA GLY A 29 10.54 -0.32 -7.40
C GLY A 29 11.61 -1.33 -7.82
N VAL A 30 11.76 -2.45 -7.10
CA VAL A 30 12.68 -3.54 -7.43
C VAL A 30 11.92 -4.75 -7.97
N GLU A 31 10.88 -5.18 -7.28
CA GLU A 31 10.06 -6.34 -7.65
C GLU A 31 8.61 -5.91 -7.93
N PRO A 32 7.89 -6.62 -8.83
CA PRO A 32 6.47 -6.35 -9.07
C PRO A 32 5.62 -6.63 -7.83
N ILE A 33 5.05 -5.55 -7.28
CA ILE A 33 4.06 -5.56 -6.19
C ILE A 33 2.66 -5.44 -6.78
N ALA A 34 1.79 -6.39 -6.43
CA ALA A 34 0.39 -6.39 -6.79
C ALA A 34 -0.47 -5.92 -5.61
N ILE A 35 -1.59 -5.29 -5.93
CA ILE A 35 -2.66 -4.95 -4.98
C ILE A 35 -4.00 -5.39 -5.56
N GLY A 36 -4.82 -6.04 -4.73
CA GLY A 36 -6.18 -6.46 -5.12
C GLY A 36 -7.23 -5.42 -4.77
N ASP A 37 -8.38 -5.44 -5.45
CA ASP A 37 -9.46 -4.45 -5.27
C ASP A 37 -9.98 -4.34 -3.82
N ILE A 38 -10.08 -5.47 -3.11
CA ILE A 38 -10.52 -5.50 -1.70
C ILE A 38 -9.47 -4.84 -0.81
N ILE A 39 -8.20 -5.20 -0.98
CA ILE A 39 -7.08 -4.62 -0.23
C ILE A 39 -6.99 -3.11 -0.48
N LEU A 40 -7.09 -2.70 -1.75
CA LEU A 40 -7.13 -1.29 -2.14
C LEU A 40 -8.27 -0.55 -1.43
N THR A 41 -9.47 -1.14 -1.42
CA THR A 41 -10.63 -0.55 -0.73
C THR A 41 -10.39 -0.42 0.77
N GLU A 42 -9.82 -1.44 1.41
CA GLU A 42 -9.53 -1.46 2.85
C GLU A 42 -8.49 -0.43 3.28
N VAL A 43 -7.46 -0.22 2.46
CA VAL A 43 -6.42 0.79 2.70
C VAL A 43 -7.00 2.19 2.50
N LEU A 44 -7.73 2.41 1.41
CA LEU A 44 -8.25 3.73 1.06
C LEU A 44 -9.34 4.24 2.01
N GLN A 45 -10.18 3.37 2.58
CA GLN A 45 -11.17 3.79 3.58
C GLN A 45 -10.56 4.36 4.87
N GLY A 46 -9.27 4.08 5.13
CA GLY A 46 -8.54 4.58 6.30
C GLY A 46 -8.21 6.07 6.24
N PHE A 47 -8.15 6.67 5.04
CA PHE A 47 -7.78 8.07 4.86
C PHE A 47 -8.93 9.01 5.24
N ARG A 48 -8.65 9.97 6.13
CA ARG A 48 -9.63 10.98 6.60
C ARG A 48 -9.64 12.26 5.78
N SER A 49 -8.57 12.48 5.03
CA SER A 49 -8.35 13.67 4.20
C SER A 49 -8.50 13.26 2.74
N ASP A 50 -9.36 13.96 2.00
CA ASP A 50 -9.56 13.71 0.57
C ASP A 50 -8.25 13.90 -0.21
N LYS A 51 -7.42 14.87 0.18
CA LYS A 51 -6.11 15.07 -0.44
C LYS A 51 -5.23 13.82 -0.31
N ASP A 52 -5.16 13.24 0.88
CA ASP A 52 -4.30 12.09 1.14
C ASP A 52 -4.87 10.82 0.49
N TYR A 53 -6.20 10.67 0.51
CA TYR A 53 -6.90 9.65 -0.26
C TYR A 53 -6.55 9.71 -1.74
N GLN A 54 -6.61 10.90 -2.36
CA GLN A 54 -6.34 11.06 -3.79
C GLN A 54 -4.87 10.81 -4.15
N ILE A 55 -3.94 11.05 -3.22
CA ILE A 55 -2.52 10.71 -3.41
C ILE A 55 -2.35 9.20 -3.33
N ALA A 56 -2.86 8.57 -2.27
CA ALA A 56 -2.79 7.12 -2.07
C ALA A 56 -3.46 6.35 -3.22
N TYR A 57 -4.65 6.76 -3.63
CA TYR A 57 -5.37 6.16 -4.76
C TYR A 57 -4.53 6.15 -6.03
N ARG A 58 -3.93 7.30 -6.38
CA ARG A 58 -3.08 7.41 -7.58
C ARG A 58 -1.82 6.54 -7.51
N LEU A 59 -1.18 6.46 -6.34
CA LEU A 59 0.02 5.64 -6.16
C LEU A 59 -0.33 4.14 -6.18
N LEU A 60 -1.33 3.73 -5.41
CA LEU A 60 -1.70 2.32 -5.28
C LEU A 60 -2.32 1.75 -6.57
N THR A 61 -3.08 2.54 -7.33
CA THR A 61 -3.59 2.09 -8.64
C THR A 61 -2.53 2.10 -9.74
N SER A 62 -1.38 2.75 -9.52
CA SER A 62 -0.22 2.61 -10.42
C SER A 62 0.57 1.33 -10.19
N LEU A 63 0.35 0.64 -9.07
CA LEU A 63 0.89 -0.70 -8.83
C LEU A 63 0.13 -1.65 -9.76
N THR A 64 0.72 -1.90 -10.92
CA THR A 64 0.10 -2.72 -11.97
C THR A 64 0.67 -4.14 -11.92
N ILE A 65 -0.20 -5.11 -12.18
CA ILE A 65 0.02 -6.56 -12.21
C ILE A 65 1.09 -6.97 -13.22
#